data_AF-A0A373TNB3-F1
#
_entry.id   AF-A0A373TNB3-F1
#
_cell.length_a   1.000
_cell.length_b   1.000
_cell.length_c   1.000
_cell.angle_alpha   90.00
_cell.angle_beta   90.00
_cell.angle_gamma   90.00
#
_symmetry.space_group_name_H-M   'P 1'
#
loop_
_entity.id
_entity.type
_entity.pdbx_description
1 polymer ?
#
loop_
_entity_poly.entity_id
_entity_poly.type
_entity_poly.pdbx_seq_one_letter_code
_entity_poly.pdbx_strand_id
1 'polypeptide(L)'
;MNLFQGQSPFVFTKGSNNSFEVPMTWFMLYLCLMFCVGDYIRQDMHGFGMYMMVKSRKRSIWWCSKCVWCICVNLLYFACAWLGTLAYAWARYGEISFRDHITLANMIYGTDFIGVGASDLLVNLLVLPLMVGIIQSLLQMILTVQYSSSAGMVVVFMMLVVSSYYGSRYLPHGYAMITRFFSSDGADALSVRFGLLYLTIWIIALWVIGYIIVRKKDVFGRE
;
A
#
# COMPACT_ATOMS: atom_id res chain seq x y z
N MET A 1 15.39 -5.42 -11.14
CA MET A 1 13.99 -5.77 -10.82
C MET A 1 13.30 -4.54 -10.27
N ASN A 2 12.16 -4.14 -10.83
CA ASN A 2 11.43 -2.97 -10.36
C ASN A 2 10.32 -3.42 -9.40
N LEU A 3 10.47 -3.15 -8.10
CA LEU A 3 9.58 -3.68 -7.03
C LEU A 3 8.12 -3.24 -7.19
N PHE A 4 7.89 -2.10 -7.84
CA PHE A 4 6.58 -1.45 -7.97
C PHE A 4 5.99 -1.54 -9.37
N GLN A 5 6.55 -2.38 -10.24
CA GLN A 5 6.08 -2.53 -11.62
C GLN A 5 4.59 -2.90 -11.67
N GLY A 6 4.19 -3.90 -10.88
CA GLY A 6 2.83 -4.43 -10.91
C GLY A 6 2.50 -5.14 -12.22
N GLN A 7 1.20 -5.28 -12.52
CA GLN A 7 0.68 -5.86 -13.75
C GLN A 7 -0.45 -5.00 -14.31
N SER A 8 -0.58 -4.98 -15.64
CA SER A 8 -1.75 -4.42 -16.33
C SER A 8 -3.05 -5.15 -15.90
N PRO A 9 -4.21 -4.48 -16.00
CA PRO A 9 -5.49 -5.10 -15.69
C PRO A 9 -5.74 -6.33 -16.56
N PHE A 10 -6.44 -7.33 -16.01
CA PHE A 10 -6.87 -8.47 -16.83
C PHE A 10 -7.97 -8.05 -17.81
N VAL A 11 -7.75 -8.25 -19.11
CA VAL A 11 -8.73 -7.97 -20.17
C VAL A 11 -9.28 -9.29 -20.69
N PHE A 12 -10.60 -9.48 -20.54
CA PHE A 12 -11.31 -10.64 -21.08
C PHE A 12 -11.56 -10.47 -22.59
N THR A 13 -10.52 -10.63 -23.40
CA THR A 13 -10.69 -10.66 -24.87
C THR A 13 -11.01 -12.09 -25.31
N LYS A 14 -12.19 -12.32 -25.90
CA LYS A 14 -12.52 -13.61 -26.53
C LYS A 14 -11.50 -13.91 -27.62
N GLY A 15 -10.70 -14.97 -27.44
CA GLY A 15 -9.77 -15.49 -28.45
C GLY A 15 -8.30 -15.09 -28.29
N SER A 16 -7.93 -14.27 -27.30
CA SER A 16 -6.51 -14.09 -26.95
C SER A 16 -6.11 -15.12 -25.89
N ASN A 17 -4.94 -15.74 -26.06
CA ASN A 17 -4.37 -16.68 -25.09
C ASN A 17 -3.64 -15.93 -23.95
N ASN A 18 -4.16 -14.77 -23.53
CA ASN A 18 -3.52 -13.93 -22.53
C ASN A 18 -3.74 -14.55 -21.14
N SER A 19 -2.71 -15.22 -20.63
CA SER A 19 -2.64 -15.64 -19.22
C SER A 19 -2.38 -14.43 -18.32
N PHE A 20 -3.18 -14.26 -17.27
CA PHE A 20 -2.90 -13.27 -16.24
C PHE A 20 -1.65 -13.69 -15.45
N GLU A 21 -0.58 -12.90 -15.53
CA GLU A 21 0.59 -13.08 -14.69
C GLU A 21 0.45 -12.28 -13.40
N VAL A 22 0.47 -12.97 -12.25
CA VAL A 22 0.40 -12.31 -10.96
C VAL A 22 1.71 -11.55 -10.72
N PRO A 23 1.66 -10.24 -10.39
CA PRO A 23 2.87 -9.46 -10.11
C PRO A 23 3.46 -9.85 -8.75
N MET A 24 4.21 -10.96 -8.73
CA MET A 24 4.68 -11.61 -7.50
C MET A 24 5.54 -10.70 -6.62
N THR A 25 6.41 -9.86 -7.20
CA THR A 25 7.28 -8.94 -6.45
C THR A 25 6.47 -7.93 -5.64
N TRP A 26 5.52 -7.27 -6.31
CA TRP A 26 4.61 -6.31 -5.68
C TRP A 26 3.69 -7.00 -4.67
N PHE A 27 3.17 -8.18 -5.02
CA PHE A 27 2.28 -8.94 -4.15
C PHE A 27 2.99 -9.36 -2.85
N MET A 28 4.21 -9.87 -2.96
CA MET A 28 5.06 -10.25 -1.81
C MET A 28 5.40 -9.05 -0.94
N LEU A 29 5.67 -7.88 -1.52
CA LEU A 29 5.95 -6.65 -0.78
C LEU A 29 4.79 -6.29 0.15
N TYR A 30 3.57 -6.19 -0.37
CA TYR A 30 2.41 -5.84 0.45
C TYR A 30 1.97 -6.94 1.40
N LEU A 31 2.20 -8.21 1.04
CA LEU A 31 1.95 -9.36 1.91
C LEU A 31 2.93 -9.40 3.09
N CYS A 32 4.21 -9.09 2.87
CA CYS A 32 5.20 -8.95 3.93
C CYS A 32 4.85 -7.79 4.86
N LEU A 33 4.47 -6.63 4.31
CA LEU A 33 3.96 -5.50 5.11
C LEU A 33 2.76 -5.90 5.98
N MET A 34 1.80 -6.65 5.41
CA MET A 34 0.62 -7.14 6.13
C MET A 34 1.01 -8.00 7.34
N PHE A 35 1.97 -8.91 7.20
CA PHE A 35 2.45 -9.73 8.32
C PHE A 35 3.19 -8.90 9.37
N CYS A 36 4.12 -8.04 8.97
CA CYS A 36 4.86 -7.18 9.89
C CYS A 36 3.92 -6.30 10.74
N VAL A 37 2.93 -5.69 10.10
CA VAL A 37 1.95 -4.82 10.77
C VAL A 37 0.98 -5.66 11.61
N GLY A 38 0.52 -6.80 11.09
CA GLY A 38 -0.43 -7.68 11.76
C GLY A 38 0.10 -8.28 13.06
N ASP A 39 1.35 -8.74 13.05
CA ASP A 39 2.02 -9.30 14.22
C ASP A 39 2.23 -8.25 15.31
N TYR A 40 2.66 -7.04 14.93
CA TYR A 40 2.79 -5.95 15.89
C TYR A 40 1.44 -5.59 16.52
N ILE A 41 0.39 -5.38 15.72
CA ILE A 41 -0.92 -4.99 16.25
C ILE A 41 -1.46 -6.10 17.16
N ARG A 42 -1.24 -7.37 16.82
CA ARG A 42 -1.61 -8.50 17.68
C ARG A 42 -0.90 -8.44 19.03
N GLN A 43 0.42 -8.25 19.03
CA GLN A 43 1.20 -8.14 20.26
C GLN A 43 0.77 -6.93 21.09
N ASP A 44 0.47 -5.80 20.45
CA ASP A 44 0.04 -4.59 21.11
C ASP A 44 -1.34 -4.75 21.77
N MET A 45 -2.28 -5.40 21.09
CA MET A 45 -3.64 -5.65 21.60
C MET A 45 -3.68 -6.68 22.73
N HIS A 46 -2.72 -7.61 22.80
CA HIS A 46 -2.64 -8.61 23.88
C HIS A 46 -1.63 -8.27 24.98
N GLY A 47 -0.77 -7.27 24.76
CA GLY A 47 0.31 -6.89 25.67
C GLY A 47 0.16 -5.47 26.22
N PHE A 48 1.23 -4.69 26.14
CA PHE A 48 1.32 -3.35 26.72
C PHE A 48 0.32 -2.34 26.15
N GLY A 49 -0.12 -2.50 24.89
CA GLY A 49 -1.07 -1.60 24.26
C GLY A 49 -2.44 -1.60 24.94
N MET A 50 -2.90 -2.77 25.40
CA MET A 50 -4.12 -2.91 26.19
C MET A 50 -3.99 -2.22 27.55
N TYR A 51 -2.86 -2.42 28.25
CA TYR A 51 -2.59 -1.75 29.53
C TYR A 51 -2.58 -0.22 29.39
N MET A 52 -1.94 0.29 28.32
CA MET A 52 -1.93 1.71 27.99
C MET A 52 -3.33 2.24 27.63
N MET A 53 -4.18 1.44 26.99
CA MET A 53 -5.55 1.84 26.67
C MET A 53 -6.43 1.96 27.92
N VAL A 54 -6.23 1.09 28.92
CA VAL A 54 -6.93 1.16 30.22
C VAL A 54 -6.41 2.32 31.08
N LYS A 55 -5.09 2.58 31.07
CA LYS A 55 -4.46 3.61 31.90
C LYS A 55 -4.51 5.02 31.28
N SER A 56 -4.62 5.13 29.96
CA SER A 56 -4.69 6.42 29.27
C SER A 56 -6.04 7.09 29.55
N ARG A 57 -6.01 8.23 30.23
CA ARG A 57 -7.18 9.07 30.52
C ARG A 57 -7.97 9.52 29.27
N LYS A 58 -7.37 9.46 28.07
CA LYS A 58 -8.00 9.83 26.79
C LYS A 58 -7.67 8.80 25.70
N ARG A 59 -8.64 7.96 25.34
CA ARG A 59 -8.54 6.94 24.27
C ARG A 59 -8.20 7.53 22.89
N SER A 60 -8.54 8.80 22.65
CA SER A 60 -8.16 9.53 21.43
C SER A 60 -6.64 9.71 21.28
N ILE A 61 -5.92 9.89 22.39
CA ILE A 61 -4.46 10.03 22.36
C ILE A 61 -3.82 8.70 21.97
N TRP A 62 -4.37 7.59 22.44
CA TRP A 62 -3.93 6.25 22.04
C TRP A 62 -4.11 6.04 20.52
N TRP A 63 -5.29 6.35 19.97
CA TRP A 63 -5.52 6.22 18.52
C TRP A 63 -4.57 7.11 17.70
N CYS A 64 -4.36 8.36 18.10
CA CYS A 64 -3.40 9.25 17.42
C CYS A 64 -1.97 8.70 17.48
N SER A 65 -1.53 8.17 18.62
CA SER A 65 -0.22 7.54 18.75
C SER A 65 -0.06 6.36 17.81
N LYS A 66 -1.10 5.54 17.64
CA LYS A 66 -1.09 4.41 16.72
C LYS A 66 -1.12 4.80 15.25
N CYS A 67 -1.83 5.89 14.90
CA CYS A 67 -1.76 6.45 13.55
C CYS A 67 -0.35 6.94 13.21
N VAL A 68 0.32 7.63 14.14
CA VAL A 68 1.72 8.06 13.97
C VAL A 68 2.63 6.86 13.83
N TRP A 69 2.48 5.84 14.69
CA TRP A 69 3.24 4.59 14.58
C TRP A 69 3.06 3.92 13.22
N CYS A 70 1.81 3.85 12.73
CA CYS A 70 1.48 3.29 11.42
C CYS A 70 2.21 4.02 10.29
N ILE A 71 2.25 5.36 10.33
CA ILE A 71 2.98 6.16 9.34
C ILE A 71 4.49 5.88 9.43
N CYS A 72 5.06 5.88 10.64
CA CYS A 72 6.50 5.63 10.83
C CYS A 72 6.94 4.25 10.36
N VAL A 73 6.16 3.20 10.64
CA VAL A 73 6.49 1.84 10.21
C VAL A 73 6.41 1.70 8.69
N ASN A 74 5.42 2.30 8.06
CA ASN A 74 5.34 2.30 6.60
C ASN A 74 6.50 3.07 5.98
N LEU A 75 6.84 4.26 6.51
CA LEU A 75 8.00 5.03 6.06
C LEU A 75 9.29 4.21 6.15
N LEU A 76 9.53 3.56 7.29
CA LEU A 76 10.72 2.73 7.49
C LEU A 76 10.72 1.51 6.56
N TYR A 77 9.59 0.82 6.42
CA TYR A 77 9.45 -0.35 5.57
C TYR A 77 9.77 -0.03 4.10
N PHE A 78 9.14 1.01 3.54
CA PHE A 78 9.39 1.42 2.17
C PHE A 78 10.78 2.04 1.98
N ALA A 79 11.30 2.78 2.97
CA ALA A 79 12.68 3.25 2.93
C ALA A 79 13.68 2.08 2.85
N CYS A 80 13.51 1.02 3.64
CA CYS A 80 14.32 -0.18 3.55
C CYS A 80 14.20 -0.86 2.18
N ALA A 81 12.97 -0.97 1.64
CA ALA A 81 12.75 -1.55 0.31
C ALA A 81 13.46 -0.74 -0.79
N TRP A 82 13.34 0.59 -0.79
CA TRP A 82 14.01 1.46 -1.76
C TRP A 82 15.53 1.43 -1.61
N LEU A 83 16.06 1.53 -0.39
CA LEU A 83 17.49 1.41 -0.14
C LEU A 83 18.03 0.05 -0.59
N GLY A 84 17.28 -1.03 -0.37
CA GLY A 84 17.61 -2.35 -0.89
C GLY A 84 17.71 -2.39 -2.41
N THR A 85 16.77 -1.75 -3.13
CA THR A 85 16.83 -1.65 -4.59
C THR A 85 18.01 -0.83 -5.08
N LEU A 86 18.32 0.27 -4.41
CA LEU A 86 19.45 1.14 -4.75
C LEU A 86 20.78 0.42 -4.50
N ALA A 87 20.92 -0.27 -3.37
CA ALA A 87 22.10 -1.06 -3.04
C ALA A 87 22.31 -2.19 -4.06
N TYR A 88 21.23 -2.89 -4.45
CA TYR A 88 21.28 -3.92 -5.49
C TYR A 88 21.70 -3.33 -6.85
N ALA A 89 21.11 -2.20 -7.24
CA ALA A 89 21.44 -1.53 -8.50
C ALA A 89 22.92 -1.10 -8.52
N TRP A 90 23.39 -0.49 -7.43
CA TRP A 90 24.79 -0.09 -7.29
C TRP A 90 25.75 -1.29 -7.35
N ALA A 91 25.43 -2.38 -6.64
CA ALA A 91 26.25 -3.59 -6.64
C ALA A 91 26.31 -4.27 -8.02
N ARG A 92 25.25 -4.16 -8.84
CA ARG A 92 25.18 -4.82 -10.14
C ARG A 92 25.75 -3.98 -11.29
N TYR A 93 25.51 -2.67 -11.26
CA TYR A 93 25.80 -1.78 -12.39
C TYR A 93 26.88 -0.73 -12.10
N GLY A 94 27.35 -0.59 -10.85
CA GLY A 94 28.42 0.33 -10.47
C GLY A 94 28.02 1.81 -10.45
N GLU A 95 26.95 2.19 -11.15
CA GLU A 95 26.42 3.54 -11.22
C GLU A 95 24.92 3.57 -10.89
N ILE A 96 24.50 4.57 -10.12
CA ILE A 96 23.08 4.81 -9.81
C ILE A 96 22.60 5.92 -10.76
N SER A 97 22.28 5.55 -11.99
CA SER A 97 21.69 6.47 -12.96
C SER A 97 20.17 6.28 -13.01
N PHE A 98 19.43 7.29 -12.55
CA PHE A 98 17.96 7.31 -12.62
C PHE A 98 17.46 7.32 -14.08
N ARG A 99 18.25 7.88 -15.01
CA ARG A 99 17.92 7.91 -16.44
C ARG A 99 17.98 6.53 -17.08
N ASP A 100 18.94 5.71 -16.67
CA ASP A 100 19.11 4.36 -17.23
C ASP A 100 18.05 3.38 -16.74
N HIS A 101 17.53 3.58 -15.52
CA HIS A 101 16.38 2.83 -15.04
C HIS A 101 15.10 3.11 -15.83
N ILE A 102 14.89 4.34 -16.30
CA ILE A 102 13.73 4.73 -17.12
C ILE A 102 13.89 4.20 -18.55
N THR A 103 15.08 4.26 -19.15
CA THR A 103 15.33 3.72 -20.49
C THR A 103 15.33 2.19 -20.51
N LEU A 104 15.83 1.52 -19.47
CA LEU A 104 15.70 0.07 -19.30
C LEU A 104 14.24 -0.35 -19.07
N ALA A 105 13.45 0.45 -18.33
CA ALA A 105 12.02 0.20 -18.20
C ALA A 105 11.29 0.39 -19.55
N ASN A 106 11.62 1.43 -20.33
CA ASN A 106 11.11 1.59 -21.70
C ASN A 106 11.44 0.37 -22.58
N MET A 107 12.70 -0.08 -22.57
CA MET A 107 13.20 -1.16 -23.42
C MET A 107 12.68 -2.55 -23.03
N ILE A 108 12.50 -2.83 -21.73
CA ILE A 108 12.03 -4.14 -21.26
C ILE A 108 10.51 -4.26 -21.36
N TYR A 109 9.77 -3.16 -21.21
CA TYR A 109 8.31 -3.20 -21.08
C TYR A 109 7.54 -2.66 -22.30
N GLY A 110 8.24 -2.13 -23.32
CA GLY A 110 7.62 -1.72 -24.59
C GLY A 110 6.60 -0.58 -24.47
N THR A 111 6.58 0.11 -23.34
CA THR A 111 5.71 1.26 -23.09
C THR A 111 6.50 2.53 -23.32
N ASP A 112 6.08 3.34 -24.29
CA ASP A 112 6.66 4.66 -24.54
C ASP A 112 6.39 5.57 -23.33
N PHE A 113 7.37 5.69 -22.42
CA PHE A 113 7.37 6.71 -21.35
C PHE A 113 7.67 8.11 -21.92
N ILE A 114 7.31 8.36 -23.19
CA ILE A 114 7.57 9.60 -23.91
C ILE A 114 6.55 10.65 -23.44
N GLY A 115 7.03 11.64 -22.68
CA GLY A 115 6.24 12.83 -22.30
C GLY A 115 5.71 12.86 -20.86
N VAL A 116 6.05 11.87 -20.02
CA VAL A 116 5.69 11.92 -18.59
C VAL A 116 6.74 12.71 -17.81
N GLY A 117 6.28 13.73 -17.08
CA GLY A 117 7.15 14.57 -16.26
C GLY A 117 7.90 13.74 -15.22
N ALA A 118 9.19 14.03 -15.03
CA ALA A 118 10.01 13.34 -14.02
C ALA A 118 9.40 13.40 -12.61
N SER A 119 8.65 14.46 -12.30
CA SER A 119 7.90 14.62 -11.05
C SER A 119 6.82 13.55 -10.87
N ASP A 120 6.05 13.24 -11.91
CA ASP A 120 4.93 12.30 -11.84
C ASP A 120 5.44 10.87 -11.70
N LEU A 121 6.57 10.56 -12.33
CA LEU A 121 7.26 9.28 -12.18
C LEU A 121 7.79 9.08 -10.75
N LEU A 122 8.39 10.12 -10.15
CA LEU A 122 8.83 10.06 -8.76
C LEU A 122 7.67 9.88 -7.78
N VAL A 123 6.54 10.56 -8.01
CA VAL A 123 5.32 10.40 -7.20
C VAL A 123 4.78 8.98 -7.30
N ASN A 124 4.72 8.41 -8.50
CA ASN A 124 4.27 7.03 -8.72
C ASN A 124 5.20 5.98 -8.11
N LEU A 125 6.51 6.24 -8.07
CA LEU A 125 7.50 5.30 -7.55
C LEU A 125 7.62 5.37 -6.01
N LEU A 126 7.47 6.56 -5.43
CA LEU A 126 7.76 6.80 -4.01
C LEU A 126 6.50 7.08 -3.19
N VAL A 127 5.69 8.04 -3.62
CA VAL A 127 4.60 8.59 -2.80
C VAL A 127 3.37 7.69 -2.81
N LEU A 128 2.93 7.24 -3.99
CA LEU A 128 1.72 6.43 -4.10
C LEU A 128 1.85 5.05 -3.39
N PRO A 129 2.95 4.28 -3.56
CA PRO A 129 3.07 3.00 -2.88
C PRO A 129 3.08 3.13 -1.36
N LEU A 130 3.70 4.19 -0.84
CA LEU A 130 3.70 4.52 0.58
C LEU A 130 2.28 4.84 1.09
N MET A 131 1.54 5.70 0.38
CA MET A 131 0.15 6.03 0.75
C MET A 131 -0.75 4.79 0.79
N VAL A 132 -0.60 3.89 -0.19
CA VAL A 132 -1.32 2.61 -0.21
C VAL A 132 -0.96 1.74 1.00
N GLY A 133 0.33 1.66 1.36
CA GLY A 133 0.75 0.93 2.55
C GLY A 133 0.17 1.49 3.85
N ILE A 134 0.09 2.82 3.96
CA ILE A 134 -0.56 3.50 5.11
C ILE A 134 -2.04 3.13 5.18
N ILE A 135 -2.76 3.17 4.05
CA ILE A 135 -4.18 2.75 3.97
C ILE A 135 -4.34 1.30 4.42
N GLN A 136 -3.53 0.39 3.87
CA GLN A 136 -3.53 -1.02 4.25
C GLN A 136 -3.35 -1.19 5.76
N SER A 137 -2.35 -0.52 6.33
CA SER A 137 -1.98 -0.65 7.73
C SER A 137 -3.03 -0.06 8.67
N LEU A 138 -3.61 1.10 8.33
CA LEU A 138 -4.72 1.71 9.08
C LEU A 138 -5.97 0.82 9.03
N LEU A 139 -6.33 0.30 7.86
CA LEU A 139 -7.47 -0.59 7.70
C LEU A 139 -7.28 -1.87 8.54
N GLN A 140 -6.11 -2.49 8.45
CA GLN A 140 -5.77 -3.69 9.22
C GLN A 140 -5.88 -3.44 10.72
N MET A 141 -5.42 -2.29 11.19
CA MET A 141 -5.53 -1.89 12.59
C MET A 141 -6.97 -1.69 13.04
N ILE A 142 -7.81 -1.01 12.25
CA ILE A 142 -9.23 -0.81 12.57
C ILE A 142 -9.95 -2.16 12.70
N LEU A 143 -9.72 -3.07 11.75
CA LEU A 143 -10.31 -4.40 11.76
C LEU A 143 -9.82 -5.25 12.92
N THR A 144 -8.54 -5.14 13.27
CA THR A 144 -7.96 -5.83 14.43
C THR A 144 -8.56 -5.34 15.74
N VAL A 145 -8.76 -4.02 15.86
CA VAL A 145 -9.41 -3.44 17.03
C VAL A 145 -10.86 -3.91 17.12
N GLN A 146 -11.59 -4.05 16.02
CA GLN A 146 -13.01 -4.43 16.07
C GLN A 146 -13.25 -5.93 16.25
N TYR A 147 -12.54 -6.75 15.49
CA TYR A 147 -12.78 -8.19 15.39
C TYR A 147 -11.60 -8.95 15.98
N SER A 148 -10.55 -9.16 15.18
CA SER A 148 -9.33 -9.89 15.54
C SER A 148 -8.23 -9.60 14.52
N SER A 149 -6.97 -9.84 14.89
CA SER A 149 -5.83 -9.60 14.00
C SER A 149 -5.89 -10.48 12.74
N SER A 150 -6.34 -11.74 12.88
CA SER A 150 -6.51 -12.65 11.75
C SER A 150 -7.58 -12.15 10.77
N ALA A 151 -8.72 -11.65 11.27
CA ALA A 151 -9.75 -11.06 10.40
C ALA A 151 -9.22 -9.86 9.60
N GLY A 152 -8.41 -9.00 10.24
CA GLY A 152 -7.76 -7.87 9.58
C GLY A 152 -6.83 -8.29 8.43
N MET A 153 -5.99 -9.30 8.67
CA MET A 153 -5.09 -9.85 7.63
C MET A 153 -5.87 -10.43 6.44
N VAL A 154 -6.92 -11.21 6.70
CA VAL A 154 -7.72 -11.84 5.63
C VAL A 154 -8.35 -10.78 4.73
N VAL A 155 -8.94 -9.72 5.30
CA VAL A 155 -9.57 -8.65 4.50
C VAL A 155 -8.54 -7.91 3.64
N VAL A 156 -7.38 -7.58 4.22
CA VAL A 156 -6.28 -6.93 3.47
C VAL A 156 -5.78 -7.82 2.34
N PHE A 157 -5.59 -9.11 2.61
CA PHE A 157 -5.17 -10.08 1.60
C PHE A 157 -6.18 -10.18 0.44
N MET A 158 -7.48 -10.22 0.76
CA MET A 158 -8.53 -10.24 -0.27
C MET A 158 -8.53 -8.94 -1.10
N MET A 159 -8.35 -7.78 -0.47
CA MET A 159 -8.19 -6.52 -1.20
C MET A 159 -6.97 -6.53 -2.12
N LEU A 160 -5.85 -7.14 -1.68
CA LEU A 160 -4.64 -7.28 -2.49
C LEU A 160 -4.89 -8.13 -3.74
N VAL A 161 -5.59 -9.26 -3.60
CA VAL A 161 -5.94 -10.18 -4.69
C VAL A 161 -6.94 -9.53 -5.66
N VAL A 162 -8.00 -8.90 -5.15
CA VAL A 162 -9.00 -8.20 -5.99
C VAL A 162 -8.31 -7.07 -6.76
N SER A 163 -7.44 -6.32 -6.10
CA SER A 163 -6.71 -5.22 -6.74
C SER A 163 -5.73 -5.70 -7.79
N SER A 164 -5.09 -6.87 -7.63
CA SER A 164 -4.19 -7.37 -8.66
C SER A 164 -4.94 -7.78 -9.93
N TYR A 165 -6.14 -8.34 -9.80
CA TYR A 165 -6.93 -8.80 -10.94
C TYR A 165 -7.69 -7.67 -11.65
N TYR A 166 -8.38 -6.82 -10.88
CA TYR A 166 -9.25 -5.77 -11.43
C TYR A 166 -8.51 -4.43 -11.53
N GLY A 167 -8.65 -3.77 -12.69
CA GLY A 167 -8.13 -2.43 -12.97
C GLY A 167 -9.03 -1.29 -12.50
N SER A 168 -9.88 -1.49 -11.48
CA SER A 168 -10.82 -0.44 -11.06
C SER A 168 -10.10 0.73 -10.39
N ARG A 169 -10.52 1.95 -10.75
CA ARG A 169 -10.02 3.22 -10.19
C ARG A 169 -10.26 3.34 -8.68
N TYR A 170 -11.16 2.54 -8.11
CA TYR A 170 -11.50 2.61 -6.69
C TYR A 170 -10.67 1.65 -5.82
N LEU A 171 -9.82 0.81 -6.40
CA LEU A 171 -9.00 -0.14 -5.65
C LEU A 171 -7.69 0.54 -5.23
N PRO A 172 -7.45 0.80 -3.93
CA PRO A 172 -6.30 1.59 -3.47
C PRO A 172 -4.98 0.94 -3.85
N HIS A 173 -4.86 -0.38 -3.73
CA HIS A 173 -3.66 -1.12 -4.10
C HIS A 173 -3.33 -1.05 -5.60
N GLY A 174 -4.30 -0.77 -6.47
CA GLY A 174 -4.05 -0.54 -7.89
C GLY A 174 -3.12 0.66 -8.15
N TYR A 175 -3.15 1.69 -7.30
CA TYR A 175 -2.30 2.88 -7.41
C TYR A 175 -0.83 2.64 -7.08
N ALA A 176 -0.51 1.50 -6.46
CA ALA A 176 0.88 1.11 -6.18
C ALA A 176 1.55 0.38 -7.36
N MET A 177 0.83 0.14 -8.46
CA MET A 177 1.34 -0.51 -9.66
C MET A 177 1.62 0.52 -10.75
N ILE A 178 2.89 0.71 -11.11
CA ILE A 178 3.31 1.72 -12.10
C ILE A 178 2.70 1.43 -13.47
N THR A 179 2.64 0.17 -13.89
CA THR A 179 2.12 -0.26 -15.21
C THR A 179 0.68 0.20 -15.49
N ARG A 180 -0.13 0.48 -14.46
CA ARG A 180 -1.52 0.91 -14.60
C ARG A 180 -1.71 2.38 -14.97
N PHE A 181 -0.66 3.20 -14.81
CA PHE A 181 -0.67 4.60 -15.21
C PHE A 181 -0.40 4.78 -16.71
N PHE A 182 0.18 3.77 -17.36
CA PHE A 182 0.67 3.84 -18.75
C PHE A 182 -0.03 2.85 -19.68
N SER A 183 -1.21 2.35 -19.30
CA SER A 183 -1.97 1.45 -20.17
C SER A 183 -2.46 2.23 -21.40
N SER A 184 -2.16 1.70 -22.60
CA SER A 184 -2.39 2.32 -23.92
C SER A 184 -3.88 2.57 -24.23
N ASP A 185 -4.80 1.83 -23.60
CA ASP A 185 -6.24 2.05 -23.74
C ASP A 185 -6.69 3.15 -22.77
N GLY A 186 -6.67 4.39 -23.27
CA GLY A 186 -6.92 5.64 -22.53
C GLY A 186 -8.28 5.79 -21.82
N ALA A 187 -9.12 4.75 -21.78
CA ALA A 187 -10.37 4.75 -21.02
C ALA A 187 -10.16 4.44 -19.51
N ASP A 188 -9.10 3.73 -19.13
CA ASP A 188 -8.88 3.28 -17.74
C ASP A 188 -7.49 3.60 -17.15
N ALA A 189 -6.68 4.39 -17.86
CA ALA A 189 -5.39 4.85 -17.35
C ALA A 189 -5.56 5.61 -16.02
N LEU A 190 -4.88 5.14 -14.97
CA LEU A 190 -4.88 5.82 -13.68
C LEU A 190 -4.17 7.17 -13.82
N SER A 191 -4.76 8.23 -13.26
CA SER A 191 -4.14 9.54 -13.16
C SER A 191 -3.43 9.70 -11.82
N VAL A 192 -2.20 10.22 -11.83
CA VAL A 192 -1.42 10.50 -10.61
C VAL A 192 -2.15 11.50 -9.71
N ARG A 193 -2.72 12.56 -10.30
CA ARG A 193 -3.46 13.60 -9.56
C ARG A 193 -4.71 13.03 -8.90
N PHE A 194 -5.45 12.19 -9.62
CA PHE A 194 -6.61 11.51 -9.06
C PHE A 194 -6.21 10.55 -7.94
N GLY A 195 -5.12 9.79 -8.12
CA GLY A 195 -4.59 8.89 -7.09
C GLY A 195 -4.22 9.61 -5.80
N LEU A 196 -3.51 10.74 -5.89
CA LEU A 196 -3.15 11.53 -4.70
C LEU A 196 -4.39 12.01 -3.92
N LEU A 197 -5.38 12.58 -4.62
CA LEU A 197 -6.62 13.03 -3.98
C LEU A 197 -7.41 11.86 -3.39
N TYR A 198 -7.52 10.76 -4.14
CA TYR A 198 -8.27 9.58 -3.71
C TYR A 198 -7.65 8.94 -2.46
N LEU A 199 -6.35 8.69 -2.47
CA LEU A 199 -5.66 8.03 -1.34
C LEU A 199 -5.63 8.93 -0.10
N THR A 200 -5.46 10.25 -0.26
CA THR A 200 -5.51 11.18 0.88
C THR A 200 -6.89 11.22 1.52
N ILE A 201 -7.97 11.26 0.72
CA ILE A 201 -9.35 11.16 1.23
C ILE A 201 -9.54 9.84 2.00
N TRP A 202 -9.04 8.72 1.47
CA TRP A 202 -9.10 7.43 2.16
C TRP A 202 -8.35 7.39 3.48
N ILE A 203 -7.15 7.96 3.55
CA ILE A 203 -6.38 8.04 4.80
C ILE A 203 -7.16 8.85 5.85
N ILE A 204 -7.73 10.00 5.46
CA ILE A 204 -8.54 10.83 6.36
C ILE A 204 -9.79 10.06 6.80
N ALA A 205 -10.49 9.39 5.87
CA ALA A 205 -11.68 8.60 6.18
C ALA A 205 -11.38 7.48 7.19
N LEU A 206 -10.31 6.70 6.98
CA LEU A 206 -9.90 5.65 7.91
C LEU A 206 -9.47 6.22 9.27
N TRP A 207 -8.78 7.35 9.28
CA TRP A 207 -8.43 8.03 10.52
C TRP A 207 -9.66 8.44 11.34
N VAL A 208 -10.68 9.02 10.69
CA VAL A 208 -11.95 9.40 11.33
C VAL A 208 -12.75 8.18 11.77
N ILE A 209 -12.86 7.15 10.93
CA ILE A 209 -13.58 5.91 11.25
C ILE A 209 -12.95 5.23 12.47
N GLY A 210 -11.63 5.09 12.49
CA GLY A 210 -10.92 4.50 13.63
C GLY A 210 -11.07 5.33 14.90
N TYR A 211 -11.05 6.66 14.80
CA TYR A 211 -11.33 7.54 15.93
C TYR A 211 -12.74 7.32 16.53
N ILE A 212 -13.77 7.24 15.67
CA ILE A 212 -15.15 6.98 16.10
C ILE A 212 -15.26 5.61 16.77
N ILE A 213 -14.66 4.58 16.18
CA ILE A 213 -14.67 3.22 16.70
C ILE A 213 -14.02 3.14 18.09
N VAL A 214 -12.82 3.69 18.25
CA VAL A 214 -12.09 3.67 19.53
C VAL A 214 -12.82 4.47 20.61
N ARG A 215 -13.56 5.53 20.24
CA ARG A 215 -14.43 6.24 21.17
C ARG A 215 -15.65 5.44 21.59
N LYS A 216 -16.31 4.74 20.66
CA LYS A 216 -17.53 3.96 20.92
C LYS A 216 -17.27 2.65 21.65
N LYS A 217 -16.06 2.09 21.57
CA LYS A 217 -15.70 0.84 22.23
C LYS A 217 -15.57 1.07 23.74
N ASP A 218 -16.71 1.05 24.42
CA ASP A 218 -16.76 1.06 25.88
C ASP A 218 -16.33 -0.29 26.44
N VAL A 219 -15.20 -0.29 27.14
CA VAL A 219 -14.78 -1.38 28.03
C VAL A 219 -15.52 -1.25 29.38
N PHE A 220 -16.76 -0.75 29.38
CA PHE A 220 -17.68 -1.00 30.48
C PHE A 220 -18.35 -2.34 30.22
N GLY A 221 -17.55 -3.40 30.38
CA GLY A 221 -18.04 -4.51 31.18
C GLY A 221 -18.34 -3.90 32.55
N ARG A 222 -19.62 -3.61 32.79
CA ARG A 222 -20.16 -3.57 34.13
C ARG A 222 -19.81 -4.89 34.78
N GLU A 223 -19.20 -4.78 35.96
CA GLU A 223 -19.14 -5.80 37.03
C GLU A 223 -18.33 -7.07 36.75
#